data_AF-A0A6L5X2B8-F1
#
_entry.id   AF-A0A6L5X2B8-F1
#
_cell.length_a   1.000
_cell.length_b   1.000
_cell.length_c   1.000
_cell.angle_alpha   90.00
_cell.angle_beta   90.00
_cell.angle_gamma   90.00
#
_symmetry.space_group_name_H-M   'P 1'
#
loop_
_entity.id
_entity.type
_entity.pdbx_description
1 polymer ?
#
loop_
_entity_poly.entity_id
_entity_poly.type
_entity_poly.pdbx_seq_one_letter_code
_entity_poly.pdbx_strand_id
1 'polypeptide(L)' 'MVTLRCKNNAMRSVIDKFGDHIRVNIMDDEHFTAQVQVQTSQTFYGWVFTFAGEIEIMEPGSVQKEYLAMAKKASGQG' A
#
# COMPACT_ATOMS: atom_id res chain seq x y z
N MET A 1 2.69 11.70 2.21
CA MET A 1 3.50 10.52 2.57
C MET A 1 2.55 9.43 3.00
N VAL A 2 2.81 8.18 2.61
CA VAL A 2 1.99 7.01 2.94
C VAL A 2 2.90 5.93 3.53
N THR A 3 2.44 5.28 4.61
CA THR A 3 3.08 4.10 5.16
C THR A 3 2.32 2.86 4.69
N LEU A 4 3.03 1.98 4.00
CA LEU A 4 2.54 0.68 3.56
C LEU A 4 3.06 -0.42 4.49
N ARG A 5 2.22 -1.40 4.81
CA ARG A 5 2.64 -2.71 5.29
C ARG A 5 2.68 -3.66 4.10
N CYS A 6 3.78 -4.36 3.93
CA CYS A 6 4.03 -5.20 2.76
C CYS A 6 4.53 -6.57 3.22
N LYS A 7 4.04 -7.64 2.61
CA LYS A 7 4.71 -8.95 2.71
C LYS A 7 6.11 -8.89 2.08
N ASN A 8 7.05 -9.67 2.61
CA ASN A 8 8.44 -9.69 2.15
C ASN A 8 8.59 -10.05 0.65
N ASN A 9 7.69 -10.90 0.11
CA ASN A 9 7.66 -11.25 -1.32
C ASN A 9 7.31 -10.05 -2.24
N ALA A 10 6.70 -9.00 -1.71
CA ALA A 10 6.28 -7.82 -2.47
C ALA A 10 7.39 -6.75 -2.61
N MET A 11 8.56 -6.95 -1.98
CA MET A 11 9.67 -5.98 -1.98
C MET A 11 10.05 -5.49 -3.38
N ARG A 12 10.19 -6.42 -4.33
CA ARG A 12 10.56 -6.07 -5.71
C ARG A 12 9.54 -5.14 -6.36
N SER A 13 8.25 -5.42 -6.18
CA SER A 13 7.17 -4.57 -6.70
C SER A 13 7.15 -3.18 -6.07
N VAL A 14 7.52 -3.07 -4.78
CA VAL A 14 7.63 -1.77 -4.10
C VAL A 14 8.81 -0.97 -4.68
N ILE A 15 9.97 -1.60 -4.89
CA ILE A 15 11.14 -0.95 -5.51
C ILE A 15 10.85 -0.53 -6.94
N ASP A 16 10.24 -1.41 -7.76
CA ASP A 16 9.91 -1.11 -9.16
C ASP A 16 8.98 0.11 -9.28
N LYS A 17 8.12 0.32 -8.28
CA LYS A 17 7.15 1.43 -8.28
C LYS A 17 7.69 2.74 -7.72
N PHE A 18 8.47 2.67 -6.63
CA PHE A 18 8.86 3.86 -5.86
C PHE A 18 10.36 4.16 -5.90
N GLY A 19 11.14 3.29 -6.53
CA GLY A 19 12.60 3.32 -6.48
C GLY A 19 13.15 2.70 -5.19
N ASP A 20 14.47 2.68 -5.12
CA ASP A 20 15.27 2.16 -4.00
C ASP A 20 15.49 3.18 -2.88
N HIS A 21 15.20 4.46 -3.12
CA HIS A 21 15.38 5.56 -2.16
C HIS A 21 14.17 5.75 -1.22
N ILE A 22 13.57 4.65 -0.77
CA ILE A 22 12.44 4.65 0.17
C ILE A 22 12.88 4.21 1.56
N ARG A 23 12.17 4.66 2.60
CA ARG A 23 12.44 4.20 3.97
C ARG A 23 11.72 2.89 4.20
N VAL A 24 12.48 1.84 4.47
CA VAL A 24 11.98 0.51 4.79
C VAL A 24 12.38 0.13 6.22
N ASN A 25 11.43 -0.40 6.99
CA ASN A 25 11.72 -1.00 8.29
C ASN A 25 11.15 -2.42 8.33
N ILE A 26 11.92 -3.38 8.83
CA ILE A 26 11.43 -4.74 9.12
C ILE A 26 10.38 -4.61 10.23
N MET A 27 9.19 -5.17 9.99
CA MET A 27 8.09 -5.12 10.95
C MET A 27 8.00 -6.44 11.73
N ASP A 28 8.08 -7.56 11.02
CA ASP A 28 8.07 -8.92 11.57
C ASP A 28 8.73 -9.89 10.56
N ASP A 29 8.68 -11.20 10.84
CA ASP A 29 9.31 -12.23 10.02
C ASP A 29 8.74 -12.34 8.60
N GLU A 30 7.52 -11.86 8.38
CA GLU A 30 6.81 -11.96 7.10
C GLU A 30 6.60 -10.59 6.43
N HIS A 31 6.77 -9.48 7.16
CA HIS A 31 6.40 -8.14 6.70
C HIS A 31 7.47 -7.08 6.94
N PHE A 32 7.47 -6.10 6.03
CA PHE A 32 8.15 -4.82 6.20
C PHE A 32 7.16 -3.67 6.07
N THR A 33 7.56 -2.50 6.57
CA THR A 33 6.89 -1.23 6.29
C THR A 33 7.69 -0.42 5.31
N ALA A 34 7.01 0.31 4.41
CA ALA A 34 7.61 1.24 3.47
C ALA A 34 6.95 2.61 3.59
N GLN A 35 7.75 3.66 3.82
CA GLN A 35 7.27 5.04 3.74
C GLN A 35 7.57 5.61 2.35
N VAL A 36 6.51 5.98 1.64
CA VAL A 36 6.59 6.44 0.25
C VAL A 36 5.98 7.83 0.08
N GLN A 37 6.58 8.63 -0.81
CA GLN A 37 5.99 9.87 -1.29
C GLN A 37 5.19 9.57 -2.55
N VAL A 38 3.87 9.53 -2.44
CA VAL A 38 2.96 9.21 -3.54
C VAL A 38 1.73 10.10 -3.49
N GLN A 39 1.16 10.38 -4.67
CA GLN A 39 -0.15 11.01 -4.78
C GLN A 39 -1.25 9.97 -4.55
N THR A 40 -2.18 10.29 -3.67
CA THR A 40 -3.38 9.51 -3.38
C THR A 40 -4.33 9.59 -4.57
N SER A 41 -4.25 8.59 -5.45
CA SER A 41 -4.94 8.58 -6.74
C SER A 41 -5.50 7.19 -7.03
N GLN A 42 -6.45 7.12 -7.98
CA GLN A 42 -7.02 5.84 -8.43
C GLN A 42 -5.94 4.86 -8.93
N THR A 43 -4.88 5.35 -9.58
CA THR A 43 -3.76 4.52 -10.03
C THR A 43 -2.99 3.92 -8.86
N PHE A 44 -2.75 4.69 -7.80
CA PHE A 44 -2.10 4.19 -6.60
C PHE A 44 -2.96 3.14 -5.90
N TYR A 45 -4.25 3.44 -5.69
CA TYR A 45 -5.19 2.53 -5.05
C TYR A 45 -5.43 1.25 -5.86
N GLY A 46 -5.56 1.35 -7.18
CA GLY A 46 -5.66 0.21 -8.07
C GLY A 46 -4.42 -0.67 -8.02
N TRP A 47 -3.22 -0.07 -7.95
CA TRP A 47 -1.99 -0.83 -7.75
C TRP A 47 -2.00 -1.59 -6.43
N VAL A 48 -2.33 -0.93 -5.30
CA VAL A 48 -2.47 -1.61 -3.99
C VAL A 48 -3.49 -2.75 -4.07
N PHE A 49 -4.62 -2.53 -4.74
CA PHE A 49 -5.69 -3.52 -4.91
C PHE A 49 -5.23 -4.81 -5.60
N THR A 50 -4.29 -4.72 -6.57
CA THR A 50 -3.77 -5.92 -7.26
C THR A 50 -3.06 -6.92 -6.35
N PHE A 51 -2.60 -6.48 -5.17
CA PHE A 51 -1.92 -7.34 -4.19
C PHE A 51 -2.86 -8.09 -3.27
N ALA A 52 -4.18 -7.87 -3.36
CA ALA A 52 -5.19 -8.64 -2.61
C ALA A 52 -4.88 -8.83 -1.10
N GLY A 53 -4.34 -7.79 -0.45
CA GLY A 53 -3.98 -7.79 0.98
C GLY A 53 -2.50 -8.06 1.29
N GLU A 54 -1.65 -8.37 0.31
CA GLU A 54 -0.20 -8.45 0.56
C GLU A 54 0.47 -7.08 0.73
N ILE A 55 -0.19 -6.02 0.25
CA ILE A 55 0.18 -4.63 0.49
C ILE A 55 -1.04 -3.91 1.06
N GLU A 56 -0.85 -3.24 2.19
CA GLU A 56 -1.90 -2.55 2.93
C GLU A 56 -1.46 -1.12 3.27
N ILE A 57 -2.39 -0.16 3.21
CA ILE A 57 -2.16 1.21 3.64
C ILE A 57 -2.38 1.28 5.15
N MET A 58 -1.33 1.63 5.90
CA MET A 58 -1.40 1.84 7.35
C MET A 58 -1.65 3.31 7.70
N GLU A 59 -0.91 4.22 7.07
CA GLU A 59 -0.97 5.65 7.40
C GLU A 59 -0.85 6.55 6.15
N PRO A 60 -1.42 7.76 6.19
CA PRO A 60 -2.30 8.26 7.25
C PRO A 60 -3.67 7.56 7.19
N GLY A 61 -4.37 7.49 8.32
CA GLY A 61 -5.67 6.82 8.41
C GLY A 61 -6.74 7.40 7.48
N SER A 62 -6.60 8.65 7.03
CA SER A 62 -7.47 9.25 6.00
C SER A 62 -7.34 8.56 4.65
N VAL A 63 -6.11 8.22 4.23
CA VAL A 63 -5.81 7.55 2.96
C VAL A 63 -6.25 6.09 3.01
N GLN A 64 -6.06 5.43 4.15
CA GLN A 64 -6.60 4.09 4.38
C GLN A 64 -8.13 4.07 4.23
N LYS A 65 -8.83 5.02 4.87
CA LYS A 65 -10.30 5.13 4.78
C LYS A 65 -10.77 5.40 3.35
N GLU A 66 -10.07 6.27 2.61
CA GLU A 66 -10.38 6.55 1.21
C GLU A 66 -10.25 5.29 0.34
N TYR A 67 -9.15 4.55 0.49
CA TYR A 67 -8.93 3.29 -0.22
C TYR A 67 -10.01 2.25 0.10
N LEU A 68 -10.32 2.04 1.39
CA LEU A 68 -11.36 1.08 1.81
C LEU A 68 -12.75 1.48 1.28
N ALA A 69 -13.07 2.77 1.24
CA ALA A 69 -14.31 3.26 0.65
C ALA A 69 -14.39 2.97 -0.86
N MET A 70 -13.27 3.11 -1.59
CA MET A 70 -13.21 2.70 -3.00
C MET A 70 -13.38 1.19 -3.15
N ALA A 71 -12.62 0.38 -2.39
CA ALA A 71 -12.66 -1.07 -2.48
C ALA A 71 -14.07 -1.61 -2.19
N LYS A 72 -14.74 -1.07 -1.16
CA LYS A 72 -16.12 -1.41 -0.82
C LYS A 72 -17.10 -1.14 -1.97
N LYS A 73 -16.98 0.01 -2.64
CA LYS A 73 -17.78 0.35 -3.84
C LYS A 73 -17.51 -0.63 -4.99
N ALA A 74 -16.26 -1.01 -5.21
CA ALA A 74 -15.89 -1.96 -6.25
C ALA A 74 -16.41 -3.38 -5.98
N SER A 75 -16.53 -3.79 -4.71
CA SER A 75 -17.05 -5.10 -4.31
C SER A 75 -18.58 -5.21 -4.34
N GLY A 76 -19.31 -4.16 -4.74
CA GLY A 76 -20.78 -4.18 -4.80
C GLY A 76 -21.47 -4.15 -3.43
N GLN A 77 -20.72 -3.91 -2.35
CA GLN A 77 -21.27 -3.72 -1.01
C GLN A 77 -21.55 -2.23 -0.78
N GLY A 78 -22.43 -1.65 -1.60
CA GLY A 78 -22.83 -0.24 -1.54
C GLY A 78 -23.96 0.00 -0.58
#